data_AF-A0A953NZG1-F1
#
_entry.id   AF-A0A953NZG1-F1
#
_cell.length_a   1.000
_cell.length_b   1.000
_cell.length_c   1.000
_cell.angle_alpha   90.00
_cell.angle_beta   90.00
_cell.angle_gamma   90.00
#
_symmetry.space_group_name_H-M   'P 1'
#
loop_
_entity.id
_entity.type
_entity.pdbx_description
1 polymer ?
#
loop_
_entity_poly.entity_id
_entity_poly.type
_entity_poly.pdbx_seq_one_letter_code
_entity_poly.pdbx_strand_id
1 'polypeptide(L)'
;MTYISALRCAGGITLCADTQETVNGEKQYSEKLTIPESGNYPIAIGGAGVDELIDAFCQELLGRVRATPPRTKQELRSTIEESIKQVYEEDVPVSVLKKQYRTPEFIVAAKPTDDDFVIFRLKGKRIYDVRNYVIIGYATPPNQALLKRMYRESVPIAQGAILGAYLVAQSKQIDDGVGFDTRIATVASHGSFIEDQQYVVNLEARANELLRAFDDLFLIAADVATHDVEFEKRFEAFKELVKTSRQKYLRETSLSLFELASDPAWQGDGYAKFQDGTSLSNTVTNRCIVFRDKKPWLIVPDGYTEDGRSKIRLIPLNSPEAQGQVSFEQPIKLIGVPLDQLATPEGRQANQKTLSDNADKLRSIVRSDRRTAQGWAQLKVRNPLRSRRSGNKRPNRKA
;
A
#
# COMPACT_ATOMS: atom_id res chain seq x y z
N MET A 1 -8.35 -24.79 3.58
CA MET A 1 -8.08 -24.72 2.12
C MET A 1 -7.52 -23.35 1.83
N THR A 2 -6.63 -23.20 0.85
CA THR A 2 -5.79 -21.98 0.76
C THR A 2 -5.39 -21.71 -0.68
N TYR A 3 -5.36 -20.44 -1.08
CA TYR A 3 -4.71 -19.97 -2.30
C TYR A 3 -3.66 -18.93 -1.94
N ILE A 4 -2.40 -19.16 -2.35
CA ILE A 4 -1.34 -18.17 -2.23
C ILE A 4 -0.54 -18.15 -3.52
N SER A 5 -0.33 -16.95 -4.05
CA SER A 5 0.54 -16.71 -5.20
C SER A 5 1.71 -15.81 -4.82
N ALA A 6 2.86 -15.99 -5.45
CA ALA A 6 3.98 -15.08 -5.38
C ALA A 6 4.54 -14.80 -6.78
N LEU A 7 4.84 -13.53 -7.05
CA LEU A 7 5.28 -13.03 -8.35
C LEU A 7 6.55 -12.19 -8.18
N ARG A 8 7.63 -12.56 -8.86
CA ARG A 8 8.83 -11.73 -8.98
C ARG A 8 8.52 -10.54 -9.87
N CYS A 9 8.78 -9.33 -9.39
CA CYS A 9 8.46 -8.09 -10.06
C CYS A 9 9.73 -7.25 -10.26
N ALA A 10 9.67 -6.26 -11.15
CA ALA A 10 10.69 -5.24 -11.26
C ALA A 10 10.78 -4.45 -9.94
N GLY A 11 11.86 -4.70 -9.19
CA GLY A 11 12.16 -4.04 -7.92
C GLY A 11 11.62 -4.74 -6.66
N GLY A 12 11.04 -5.94 -6.78
CA GLY A 12 10.54 -6.66 -5.60
C GLY A 12 9.80 -7.96 -5.89
N ILE A 13 9.07 -8.44 -4.89
CA ILE A 13 8.18 -9.60 -4.98
C ILE A 13 6.81 -9.20 -4.41
N THR A 14 5.74 -9.67 -5.04
CA THR A 14 4.38 -9.56 -4.52
C THR A 14 3.88 -10.94 -4.12
N LEU A 15 3.27 -11.07 -2.93
CA LEU A 15 2.51 -12.23 -2.51
C LEU A 15 1.04 -11.83 -2.35
N CYS A 16 0.13 -12.69 -2.79
CA CYS A 16 -1.30 -12.50 -2.60
C CYS A 16 -1.93 -13.79 -2.08
N ALA A 17 -2.79 -13.66 -1.07
CA ALA A 17 -3.52 -14.78 -0.48
C ALA A 17 -4.99 -14.41 -0.26
N ASP A 18 -5.84 -15.43 -0.20
CA ASP A 18 -7.18 -15.30 0.38
C ASP A 18 -7.11 -15.29 1.92
N THR A 19 -8.24 -15.19 2.63
CA THR A 19 -8.29 -15.30 4.11
C THR A 19 -9.26 -16.35 4.63
N GLN A 20 -9.78 -17.24 3.77
CA GLN A 20 -10.70 -18.31 4.17
C GLN A 20 -9.95 -19.52 4.69
N GLU A 21 -10.14 -19.87 5.95
CA GLU A 21 -9.92 -21.22 6.45
C GLU A 21 -11.26 -21.98 6.48
N THR A 22 -11.19 -23.31 6.41
CA THR A 22 -12.39 -24.14 6.53
C THR A 22 -12.10 -25.27 7.49
N VAL A 23 -12.73 -25.21 8.67
CA VAL A 23 -12.56 -26.16 9.77
C VAL A 23 -13.89 -26.85 10.00
N ASN A 24 -13.92 -28.18 9.88
CA ASN A 24 -15.14 -28.98 10.05
C ASN A 24 -16.33 -28.53 9.18
N GLY A 25 -16.05 -27.96 8.01
CA GLY A 25 -17.08 -27.44 7.09
C GLY A 25 -17.51 -26.00 7.35
N GLU A 26 -17.07 -25.39 8.46
CA GLU A 26 -17.30 -23.99 8.77
C GLU A 26 -16.19 -23.11 8.20
N LYS A 27 -16.57 -22.00 7.58
CA LYS A 27 -15.63 -21.03 7.01
C LYS A 27 -15.27 -19.99 8.05
N GLN A 28 -13.98 -19.78 8.32
CA GLN A 28 -13.49 -18.78 9.28
C GLN A 28 -12.35 -17.94 8.70
N TYR A 29 -12.14 -16.75 9.26
CA TYR A 29 -11.07 -15.85 8.85
C TYR A 29 -9.73 -16.36 9.40
N SER A 30 -8.70 -16.44 8.55
CA SER A 30 -7.32 -16.75 8.93
C SER A 30 -6.34 -15.99 8.02
N GLU A 31 -5.35 -15.32 8.63
CA GLU A 31 -4.27 -14.62 7.92
C GLU A 31 -3.24 -15.61 7.40
N LYS A 32 -2.98 -15.57 6.09
CA LYS A 32 -2.10 -16.53 5.42
C LYS A 32 -0.74 -15.98 5.04
N LEU A 33 -0.54 -14.67 5.24
CA LEU A 33 0.70 -13.96 4.93
C LEU A 33 1.27 -13.35 6.22
N THR A 34 2.55 -13.57 6.45
CA THR A 34 3.27 -13.07 7.63
C THR A 34 4.49 -12.28 7.20
N ILE A 35 4.72 -11.13 7.83
CA ILE A 35 5.94 -10.33 7.69
C ILE A 35 6.54 -10.03 9.08
N PRO A 36 7.84 -9.70 9.21
CA PRO A 36 8.39 -9.24 10.47
C PRO A 36 7.78 -7.89 10.89
N GLU A 37 7.34 -7.79 12.14
CA GLU A 37 6.80 -6.55 12.72
C GLU A 37 7.77 -5.36 12.65
N SER A 38 9.07 -5.63 12.77
CA SER A 38 10.09 -4.59 12.78
C SER A 38 10.45 -4.06 11.40
N GLY A 39 10.08 -4.76 10.31
CA GLY A 39 10.45 -4.39 8.94
C GLY A 39 11.95 -4.43 8.62
N ASN A 40 12.81 -4.86 9.57
CA ASN A 40 14.27 -4.74 9.46
C ASN A 40 14.91 -5.64 8.39
N TYR A 41 14.25 -6.73 8.03
CA TYR A 41 14.70 -7.64 6.99
C TYR A 41 13.57 -7.84 5.98
N PRO A 42 13.78 -7.58 4.68
CA PRO A 42 12.72 -7.72 3.70
C PRO A 42 12.40 -9.20 3.46
N ILE A 43 11.39 -9.71 4.15
CA ILE A 43 10.90 -11.08 4.03
C ILE A 43 9.38 -11.13 4.22
N ALA A 44 8.72 -11.98 3.43
CA ALA A 44 7.33 -12.33 3.60
C ALA A 44 7.17 -13.85 3.46
N ILE A 45 6.31 -14.43 4.28
CA ILE A 45 6.05 -15.86 4.34
C ILE A 45 4.57 -16.08 4.06
N GLY A 46 4.25 -17.07 3.24
CA GLY A 46 2.88 -17.55 3.04
C GLY A 46 2.77 -19.05 3.26
N GLY A 47 1.75 -19.51 3.96
CA GLY A 47 1.56 -20.93 4.31
C GLY A 47 0.22 -21.51 3.81
N ALA A 48 0.25 -22.73 3.27
CA ALA A 48 -0.92 -23.49 2.90
C ALA A 48 -0.87 -24.89 3.54
N GLY A 49 -1.88 -25.25 4.33
CA GLY A 49 -1.91 -26.53 5.02
C GLY A 49 -2.51 -26.43 6.40
N VAL A 50 -1.75 -26.85 7.42
CA VAL A 50 -2.17 -26.84 8.82
C VAL A 50 -1.58 -25.64 9.52
N ASP A 51 -2.45 -24.80 10.09
CA ASP A 51 -2.10 -23.54 10.73
C ASP A 51 -1.07 -23.72 11.86
N GLU A 52 -1.20 -24.74 12.72
CA GLU A 52 -0.23 -25.03 13.80
C GLU A 52 1.22 -25.17 13.29
N LEU A 53 1.42 -25.88 12.17
CA LEU A 53 2.77 -26.06 11.60
C LEU A 53 3.22 -24.82 10.84
N ILE A 54 2.28 -24.03 10.34
CA ILE A 54 2.58 -22.80 9.62
C ILE A 54 3.07 -21.75 10.60
N ASP A 55 2.35 -21.55 11.69
CA ASP A 55 2.69 -20.59 12.74
C ASP A 55 4.02 -20.93 13.39
N ALA A 56 4.25 -22.21 13.73
CA ALA A 56 5.53 -22.68 14.28
C ALA A 56 6.69 -22.39 13.32
N PHE A 57 6.54 -22.67 12.02
CA PHE A 57 7.58 -22.37 11.03
C PHE A 57 7.82 -20.87 10.84
N CYS A 58 6.74 -20.07 10.75
CA CYS A 58 6.84 -18.61 10.65
C CYS A 58 7.57 -18.03 11.87
N GLN A 59 7.22 -18.47 13.07
CA GLN A 59 7.86 -18.03 14.31
C GLN A 59 9.34 -18.41 14.34
N GLU A 60 9.70 -19.66 14.02
CA GLU A 60 11.09 -20.12 14.00
C GLU A 60 11.93 -19.39 12.96
N LEU A 61 11.41 -19.23 11.74
CA LEU A 61 12.14 -18.55 10.66
C LEU A 61 12.33 -17.06 10.98
N LEU A 62 11.27 -16.36 11.41
CA LEU A 62 11.37 -14.94 11.74
C LEU A 62 12.23 -14.70 12.98
N GLY A 63 12.22 -15.60 13.97
CA GLY A 63 13.11 -15.54 15.13
C GLY A 63 14.58 -15.62 14.73
N ARG A 64 14.94 -16.60 13.89
CA ARG A 64 16.32 -16.77 13.38
C ARG A 64 16.76 -15.62 12.49
N VAL A 65 15.91 -15.18 11.55
CA VAL A 65 16.20 -14.04 10.67
C VAL A 65 16.37 -12.75 11.46
N ARG A 66 15.59 -12.55 12.53
CA ARG A 66 15.75 -11.38 13.42
C ARG A 66 17.08 -11.43 14.19
N ALA A 67 17.47 -12.60 14.67
CA ALA A 67 18.71 -12.79 15.43
C ALA A 67 19.95 -12.71 14.53
N THR A 68 19.88 -13.25 13.32
CA THR A 68 20.98 -13.27 12.34
C THR A 68 20.42 -13.11 10.94
N PRO A 69 20.25 -11.86 10.45
CA PRO A 69 19.70 -11.59 9.12
C PRO A 69 20.58 -12.21 8.03
N PRO A 70 20.04 -13.12 7.20
CA PRO A 70 20.82 -13.76 6.14
C PRO A 70 21.27 -12.76 5.09
N ARG A 71 22.55 -12.76 4.74
CA ARG A 71 23.10 -11.84 3.74
C ARG A 71 22.97 -12.39 2.33
N THR A 72 23.10 -13.70 2.18
CA THR A 72 23.07 -14.39 0.88
C THR A 72 21.84 -15.30 0.75
N LYS A 73 21.50 -15.65 -0.49
CA LYS A 73 20.49 -16.66 -0.83
C LYS A 73 20.81 -18.00 -0.17
N GLN A 74 22.09 -18.40 -0.14
CA GLN A 74 22.51 -19.66 0.44
C GLN A 74 22.35 -19.66 1.97
N GLU A 75 22.72 -18.56 2.64
CA GLU A 75 22.49 -18.40 4.07
C GLU A 75 20.99 -18.45 4.39
N LEU A 76 20.16 -17.73 3.64
CA LEU A 76 18.71 -17.74 3.83
C LEU A 76 18.14 -19.15 3.63
N ARG A 77 18.62 -19.87 2.62
CA ARG A 77 18.22 -21.26 2.39
C ARG A 77 18.57 -22.14 3.60
N SER A 78 19.80 -22.05 4.11
CA SER A 78 20.21 -22.79 5.30
C SER A 78 19.35 -22.43 6.52
N THR A 79 19.05 -21.15 6.73
CA THR A 79 18.14 -20.71 7.81
C THR A 79 16.76 -21.34 7.67
N ILE A 80 16.19 -21.38 6.46
CA ILE A 80 14.90 -22.04 6.20
C ILE A 80 14.99 -23.55 6.47
N GLU A 81 16.06 -24.22 6.03
CA GLU A 81 16.28 -25.66 6.26
C GLU A 81 16.34 -25.98 7.75
N GLU A 82 17.03 -25.15 8.54
CA GLU A 82 17.11 -25.29 9.99
C GLU A 82 15.77 -25.04 10.68
N SER A 83 15.05 -23.98 10.32
CA SER A 83 13.72 -23.67 10.88
C SER A 83 12.73 -24.82 10.63
N ILE A 84 12.62 -25.29 9.39
CA ILE A 84 11.68 -26.37 9.07
C ILE A 84 12.13 -27.70 9.68
N LYS A 85 13.44 -27.93 9.83
CA LYS A 85 13.94 -29.12 10.52
C LYS A 85 13.48 -29.14 11.97
N GLN A 86 13.65 -28.03 12.68
CA GLN A 86 13.25 -27.90 14.09
C GLN A 86 11.74 -28.18 14.27
N VAL A 87 10.88 -27.54 13.48
CA VAL A 87 9.42 -27.76 13.57
C VAL A 87 9.04 -29.23 13.37
N TYR A 88 9.73 -29.94 12.48
CA TYR A 88 9.47 -31.35 12.25
C TYR A 88 10.04 -32.30 13.31
N GLU A 89 11.06 -31.86 14.03
CA GLU A 89 11.69 -32.64 15.11
C GLU A 89 10.99 -32.41 16.45
N GLU A 90 10.46 -31.20 16.68
CA GLU A 90 9.88 -30.79 17.97
C GLU A 90 8.34 -30.83 17.93
N ASP A 91 7.70 -30.17 16.96
CA ASP A 91 6.24 -29.99 16.95
C ASP A 91 5.47 -31.16 16.29
N VAL A 92 5.96 -31.66 15.16
CA VAL A 92 5.28 -32.72 14.39
C VAL A 92 5.11 -34.05 15.18
N PRO A 93 6.07 -34.50 16.02
CA PRO A 93 5.91 -35.72 16.79
C PRO A 93 4.84 -35.64 17.87
N VAL A 94 4.68 -34.46 18.49
CA VAL A 94 3.71 -34.24 19.58
C VAL A 94 2.34 -33.81 19.08
N SER A 95 2.23 -33.41 17.81
CA SER A 95 0.94 -32.99 17.24
C SER A 95 -0.03 -34.16 17.02
N VAL A 96 -1.30 -33.89 17.26
CA VAL A 96 -2.42 -34.82 17.02
C VAL A 96 -2.79 -34.95 15.53
N LEU A 97 -2.00 -34.34 14.64
CA LEU A 97 -2.27 -34.27 13.22
C LEU A 97 -2.14 -35.63 12.55
N LYS A 98 -3.14 -36.00 11.75
CA LYS A 98 -3.06 -37.19 10.88
C LYS A 98 -1.90 -37.02 9.90
N LYS A 99 -1.23 -38.13 9.55
CA LYS A 99 -0.03 -38.13 8.66
C LYS A 99 -0.23 -37.35 7.36
N GLN A 100 -1.42 -37.42 6.77
CA GLN A 100 -1.77 -36.74 5.52
C GLN A 100 -1.75 -35.19 5.60
N TYR A 101 -1.82 -34.62 6.81
CA TYR A 101 -1.80 -33.18 7.03
C TYR A 101 -0.42 -32.65 7.45
N ARG A 102 0.58 -33.53 7.58
CA ARG A 102 1.94 -33.17 8.04
C ARG A 102 2.85 -32.66 6.91
N THR A 103 2.29 -32.25 5.79
CA THR A 103 3.05 -31.73 4.64
C THR A 103 2.51 -30.39 4.16
N PRO A 104 2.59 -29.33 4.98
CA PRO A 104 2.27 -27.98 4.53
C PRO A 104 3.17 -27.55 3.36
N GLU A 105 2.66 -26.63 2.56
CA GLU A 105 3.43 -25.92 1.54
C GLU A 105 3.66 -24.48 1.99
N PHE A 106 4.83 -23.94 1.67
CA PHE A 106 5.19 -22.57 2.01
C PHE A 106 5.74 -21.82 0.81
N ILE A 107 5.58 -20.51 0.83
CA ILE A 107 6.34 -19.57 0.01
C ILE A 107 7.11 -18.67 0.96
N VAL A 108 8.43 -18.58 0.78
CA VAL A 108 9.28 -17.58 1.42
C VAL A 108 9.82 -16.66 0.34
N ALA A 109 9.44 -15.39 0.39
CA ALA A 109 9.94 -14.35 -0.49
C ALA A 109 10.84 -13.42 0.31
N ALA A 110 12.03 -13.10 -0.20
CA ALA A 110 12.96 -12.25 0.53
C ALA A 110 13.87 -11.44 -0.40
N LYS A 111 14.49 -10.40 0.17
CA LYS A 111 15.66 -9.73 -0.38
C LYS A 111 16.84 -9.91 0.58
N PRO A 112 17.70 -10.94 0.37
CA PRO A 112 18.97 -11.01 1.07
C PRO A 112 19.79 -9.74 0.79
N THR A 113 20.67 -9.36 1.72
CA THR A 113 21.46 -8.12 1.62
C THR A 113 22.29 -8.07 0.34
N ASP A 114 23.01 -9.16 0.05
CA ASP A 114 24.06 -9.21 -0.97
C ASP A 114 23.61 -9.87 -2.29
N ASP A 115 22.41 -10.46 -2.33
CA ASP A 115 21.85 -11.14 -3.51
C ASP A 115 20.58 -10.47 -4.04
N ASP A 116 20.13 -10.87 -5.23
CA ASP A 116 18.86 -10.42 -5.81
C ASP A 116 17.64 -11.01 -5.05
N PHE A 117 16.43 -10.55 -5.35
CA PHE A 117 15.18 -11.06 -4.76
C PHE A 117 15.02 -12.57 -5.00
N VAL A 118 14.66 -13.33 -3.96
CA VAL A 118 14.49 -14.79 -4.03
C VAL A 118 13.11 -15.21 -3.59
N ILE A 119 12.60 -16.24 -4.27
CA ILE A 119 11.38 -16.95 -3.87
C ILE A 119 11.77 -18.40 -3.66
N PHE A 120 11.52 -18.92 -2.46
CA PHE A 120 11.60 -20.33 -2.15
C PHE A 120 10.20 -20.90 -2.01
N ARG A 121 9.94 -22.02 -2.68
CA ARG A 121 8.76 -22.86 -2.41
C ARG A 121 9.20 -24.01 -1.53
N LEU A 122 8.48 -24.26 -0.46
CA LEU A 122 8.68 -25.45 0.36
C LEU A 122 7.51 -26.40 0.20
N LYS A 123 7.81 -27.70 0.16
CA LYS A 123 6.81 -28.77 0.27
C LYS A 123 7.31 -29.81 1.26
N GLY A 124 6.70 -29.83 2.43
CA GLY A 124 7.27 -30.50 3.59
C GLY A 124 8.66 -29.94 3.94
N LYS A 125 9.67 -30.81 4.07
CA LYS A 125 11.06 -30.42 4.35
C LYS A 125 11.87 -29.97 3.13
N ARG A 126 11.33 -30.08 1.91
CA ARG A 126 12.08 -29.82 0.68
C ARG A 126 11.93 -28.37 0.24
N ILE A 127 13.05 -27.74 -0.12
CA ILE A 127 13.11 -26.36 -0.59
C ILE A 127 13.44 -26.33 -2.09
N TYR A 128 12.62 -25.60 -2.86
CA TYR A 128 12.78 -25.41 -4.29
C TYR A 128 12.96 -23.92 -4.61
N ASP A 129 13.91 -23.63 -5.49
CA ASP A 129 14.11 -22.28 -6.00
C ASP A 129 13.04 -21.96 -7.04
N VAL A 130 12.36 -20.82 -6.87
CA VAL A 130 11.36 -20.32 -7.81
C VAL A 130 11.93 -19.13 -8.55
N ARG A 131 12.02 -19.22 -9.88
CA ARG A 131 12.61 -18.19 -10.71
C ARG A 131 11.69 -16.97 -10.91
N ASN A 132 10.42 -17.22 -11.25
CA ASN A 132 9.52 -16.17 -11.74
C ASN A 132 8.28 -16.01 -10.86
N TYR A 133 7.52 -17.08 -10.71
CA TYR A 133 6.29 -17.08 -9.93
C TYR A 133 5.96 -18.47 -9.41
N VAL A 134 5.10 -18.55 -8.40
CA VAL A 134 4.57 -19.81 -7.86
C VAL A 134 3.18 -19.59 -7.29
N ILE A 135 2.35 -20.64 -7.35
CA ILE A 135 1.09 -20.74 -6.62
C ILE A 135 1.17 -22.00 -5.75
N ILE A 136 0.79 -21.89 -4.46
CA ILE A 136 0.62 -23.02 -3.55
C ILE A 136 -0.85 -23.11 -3.09
N GLY A 137 -1.23 -24.28 -2.58
CA GLY A 137 -2.63 -24.58 -2.27
C GLY A 137 -3.41 -24.87 -3.56
N TYR A 138 -4.45 -24.07 -3.86
CA TYR A 138 -5.28 -24.21 -5.08
C TYR A 138 -4.60 -23.69 -6.36
N ALA A 139 -3.50 -24.35 -6.77
CA ALA A 139 -2.79 -24.06 -8.00
C ALA A 139 -3.50 -24.62 -9.25
N THR A 140 -4.74 -24.22 -9.49
CA THR A 140 -5.59 -24.77 -10.56
C THR A 140 -5.06 -24.46 -11.97
N PRO A 141 -5.32 -25.32 -12.98
CA PRO A 141 -4.91 -25.07 -14.36
C PRO A 141 -5.36 -23.71 -14.93
N PRO A 142 -6.59 -23.19 -14.66
CA PRO A 142 -7.00 -21.86 -15.09
C PRO A 142 -6.10 -20.75 -14.54
N ASN A 143 -5.80 -20.75 -13.24
CA ASN A 143 -4.93 -19.74 -12.62
C ASN A 143 -3.50 -19.81 -13.16
N GLN A 144 -2.97 -21.02 -13.40
CA GLN A 144 -1.67 -21.20 -14.03
C GLN A 144 -1.64 -20.67 -15.48
N ALA A 145 -2.69 -20.93 -16.26
CA ALA A 145 -2.81 -20.43 -17.62
C ALA A 145 -2.91 -18.89 -17.66
N LEU A 146 -3.69 -18.31 -16.74
CA LEU A 146 -3.84 -16.88 -16.61
C LEU A 146 -2.53 -16.19 -16.25
N LEU A 147 -1.80 -16.74 -15.27
CA LEU A 147 -0.49 -16.26 -14.85
C LEU A 147 0.52 -16.34 -16.00
N LYS A 148 0.58 -17.48 -16.73
CA LYS A 148 1.43 -17.63 -17.92
C LYS A 148 1.12 -16.59 -19.00
N ARG A 149 -0.16 -16.25 -19.19
CA ARG A 149 -0.61 -15.28 -20.20
C ARG A 149 -0.22 -13.85 -19.82
N MET A 150 -0.48 -13.44 -18.58
CA MET A 150 -0.40 -12.04 -18.14
C MET A 150 0.95 -11.63 -17.54
N TYR A 151 1.66 -12.56 -16.90
CA TYR A 151 2.92 -12.24 -16.24
C TYR A 151 4.03 -11.90 -17.23
N ARG A 152 4.87 -10.92 -16.88
CA ARG A 152 6.14 -10.60 -17.55
C ARG A 152 7.19 -10.35 -16.47
N GLU A 153 8.45 -10.72 -16.69
CA GLU A 153 9.51 -10.53 -15.69
C GLU A 153 9.74 -9.05 -15.35
N SER A 154 9.37 -8.13 -16.25
CA SER A 154 9.49 -6.69 -16.09
C SER A 154 8.28 -6.01 -15.44
N VAL A 155 7.27 -6.75 -14.95
CA VAL A 155 6.09 -6.12 -14.32
C VAL A 155 6.50 -5.39 -13.04
N PRO A 156 6.17 -4.09 -12.87
CA PRO A 156 6.38 -3.39 -11.60
C PRO A 156 5.58 -4.03 -10.46
N ILE A 157 6.02 -3.88 -9.21
CA ILE A 157 5.32 -4.41 -8.02
C ILE A 157 3.83 -4.02 -8.01
N ALA A 158 3.49 -2.78 -8.39
CA ALA A 158 2.09 -2.33 -8.48
C ALA A 158 1.25 -3.18 -9.45
N GLN A 159 1.81 -3.55 -10.60
CA GLN A 159 1.13 -4.43 -11.56
C GLN A 159 1.12 -5.88 -11.07
N GLY A 160 2.16 -6.31 -10.36
CA GLY A 160 2.19 -7.60 -9.64
C GLY A 160 1.08 -7.72 -8.60
N ALA A 161 0.84 -6.67 -7.82
CA ALA A 161 -0.26 -6.58 -6.84
C ALA A 161 -1.63 -6.67 -7.53
N ILE A 162 -1.84 -5.95 -8.64
CA ILE A 162 -3.07 -6.03 -9.43
C ILE A 162 -3.28 -7.46 -9.96
N LEU A 163 -2.25 -8.06 -10.56
CA LEU A 163 -2.33 -9.41 -11.11
C LEU A 163 -2.57 -10.45 -10.02
N GLY A 164 -1.89 -10.36 -8.88
CA GLY A 164 -2.05 -11.27 -7.76
C GLY A 164 -3.46 -11.19 -7.14
N ALA A 165 -3.97 -9.98 -6.91
CA ALA A 165 -5.34 -9.79 -6.43
C ALA A 165 -6.38 -10.32 -7.43
N TYR A 166 -6.16 -10.08 -8.72
CA TYR A 166 -7.02 -10.62 -9.76
C TYR A 166 -7.04 -12.16 -9.78
N LEU A 167 -5.88 -12.80 -9.60
CA LEU A 167 -5.80 -14.26 -9.50
C LEU A 167 -6.55 -14.81 -8.28
N VAL A 168 -6.45 -14.14 -7.12
CA VAL A 168 -7.23 -14.50 -5.94
C VAL A 168 -8.73 -14.32 -6.22
N ALA A 169 -9.15 -13.20 -6.81
CA ALA A 169 -10.54 -12.94 -7.16
C ALA A 169 -11.12 -13.96 -8.15
N GLN A 170 -10.32 -14.45 -9.10
CA GLN A 170 -10.69 -15.56 -9.98
C GLN A 170 -10.84 -16.87 -9.22
N SER A 171 -9.87 -17.20 -8.37
CA SER A 171 -9.91 -18.41 -7.54
C SER A 171 -11.14 -18.43 -6.62
N LYS A 172 -11.52 -17.29 -6.01
CA LYS A 172 -12.76 -17.15 -5.21
C LYS A 172 -14.05 -17.53 -5.97
N GLN A 173 -14.07 -17.42 -7.30
CA GLN A 173 -15.24 -17.77 -8.12
C GLN A 173 -15.29 -19.25 -8.48
N ILE A 174 -14.16 -19.95 -8.51
CA ILE A 174 -14.04 -21.31 -9.04
C ILE A 174 -13.67 -22.35 -7.97
N ASP A 175 -13.08 -21.93 -6.86
CA ASP A 175 -12.52 -22.78 -5.82
C ASP A 175 -13.29 -22.58 -4.49
N ASP A 176 -14.09 -23.57 -4.07
CA ASP A 176 -14.91 -23.50 -2.83
C ASP A 176 -14.10 -23.19 -1.55
N GLY A 177 -12.83 -23.56 -1.59
CA GLY A 177 -11.86 -23.42 -0.51
C GLY A 177 -11.12 -22.09 -0.45
N VAL A 178 -11.49 -21.13 -1.30
CA VAL A 178 -10.84 -19.83 -1.44
C VAL A 178 -11.90 -18.75 -1.30
N GLY A 179 -11.73 -17.84 -0.34
CA GLY A 179 -12.80 -16.90 -0.02
C GLY A 179 -12.38 -15.75 0.87
N PHE A 180 -13.40 -15.02 1.36
CA PHE A 180 -13.26 -13.82 2.18
C PHE A 180 -12.39 -12.74 1.52
N ASP A 181 -11.53 -12.11 2.30
CA ASP A 181 -10.70 -11.00 1.91
C ASP A 181 -9.49 -11.46 1.10
N THR A 182 -8.91 -10.53 0.35
CA THR A 182 -7.59 -10.71 -0.25
C THR A 182 -6.58 -9.92 0.54
N ARG A 183 -5.43 -10.53 0.82
CA ARG A 183 -4.29 -9.89 1.48
C ARG A 183 -3.12 -9.86 0.52
N ILE A 184 -2.41 -8.73 0.50
CA ILE A 184 -1.25 -8.53 -0.35
C ILE A 184 -0.06 -8.19 0.55
N ALA A 185 1.01 -8.98 0.41
CA ALA A 185 2.31 -8.65 0.97
C ALA A 185 3.26 -8.28 -0.17
N THR A 186 4.18 -7.36 0.08
CA THR A 186 5.25 -7.03 -0.86
C THR A 186 6.60 -7.10 -0.16
N VAL A 187 7.61 -7.52 -0.90
CA VAL A 187 9.01 -7.51 -0.47
C VAL A 187 9.76 -6.60 -1.43
N ALA A 188 10.25 -5.48 -0.91
CA ALA A 188 11.04 -4.48 -1.63
C ALA A 188 12.46 -4.41 -1.05
N SER A 189 13.33 -3.62 -1.66
CA SER A 189 14.71 -3.48 -1.17
C SER A 189 14.81 -2.83 0.21
N HIS A 190 13.79 -2.06 0.61
CA HIS A 190 13.75 -1.31 1.86
C HIS A 190 12.88 -1.94 2.94
N GLY A 191 12.31 -3.13 2.71
CA GLY A 191 11.50 -3.82 3.70
C GLY A 191 10.39 -4.67 3.08
N SER A 192 9.55 -5.22 3.96
CA SER A 192 8.34 -5.97 3.61
C SER A 192 7.11 -5.27 4.15
N PHE A 193 6.03 -5.26 3.38
CA PHE A 193 4.83 -4.45 3.67
C PHE A 193 3.57 -5.27 3.41
N ILE A 194 2.57 -5.10 4.28
CA ILE A 194 1.21 -5.56 4.04
C ILE A 194 0.38 -4.38 3.55
N GLU A 195 -0.34 -4.56 2.45
CA GLU A 195 -1.21 -3.51 1.93
C GLU A 195 -2.43 -3.29 2.83
N ASP A 196 -2.89 -2.04 2.83
CA ASP A 196 -4.14 -1.65 3.48
C ASP A 196 -5.32 -2.43 2.88
N GLN A 197 -6.21 -2.92 3.75
CA GLN A 197 -7.31 -3.79 3.32
C GLN A 197 -8.28 -3.06 2.41
N GLN A 198 -8.60 -1.79 2.71
CA GLN A 198 -9.51 -1.01 1.89
C GLN A 198 -8.92 -0.74 0.50
N TYR A 199 -7.62 -0.49 0.42
CA TYR A 199 -6.89 -0.40 -0.84
C TYR A 199 -6.99 -1.69 -1.67
N VAL A 200 -6.81 -2.86 -1.04
CA VAL A 200 -6.91 -4.16 -1.74
C VAL A 200 -8.32 -4.43 -2.25
N VAL A 201 -9.35 -4.18 -1.45
CA VAL A 201 -10.77 -4.29 -1.87
C VAL A 201 -11.04 -3.41 -3.08
N ASN A 202 -10.56 -2.17 -3.04
CA ASN A 202 -10.68 -1.26 -4.18
C ASN A 202 -9.94 -1.80 -5.40
N LEU A 203 -8.73 -2.33 -5.23
CA LEU A 203 -7.92 -2.88 -6.31
C LEU A 203 -8.60 -4.08 -7.00
N GLU A 204 -9.25 -4.97 -6.26
CA GLU A 204 -10.06 -6.07 -6.84
C GLU A 204 -11.25 -5.53 -7.64
N ALA A 205 -11.99 -4.56 -7.09
CA ALA A 205 -13.12 -3.95 -7.77
C ALA A 205 -12.71 -3.29 -9.10
N ARG A 206 -11.57 -2.59 -9.09
CA ARG A 206 -10.97 -1.94 -10.28
C ARG A 206 -10.60 -2.95 -11.36
N ALA A 207 -9.95 -4.04 -10.96
CA ALA A 207 -9.58 -5.10 -11.90
C ALA A 207 -10.82 -5.70 -12.57
N ASN A 208 -11.84 -6.04 -11.78
CA ASN A 208 -13.10 -6.61 -12.30
C ASN A 208 -13.86 -5.66 -13.23
N GLU A 209 -13.93 -4.36 -12.91
CA GLU A 209 -14.56 -3.34 -13.75
C GLU A 209 -13.89 -3.26 -15.13
N LEU A 210 -12.56 -3.15 -15.16
CA LEU A 210 -11.80 -3.01 -16.40
C LEU A 210 -11.78 -4.28 -17.25
N LEU A 211 -11.76 -5.45 -16.62
CA LEU A 211 -11.77 -6.73 -17.34
C LEU A 211 -13.07 -6.96 -18.09
N ARG A 212 -14.23 -6.67 -17.48
CA ARG A 212 -15.52 -6.77 -18.17
C ARG A 212 -15.56 -5.89 -19.42
N ALA A 213 -15.08 -4.66 -19.30
CA ALA A 213 -15.02 -3.74 -20.44
C ALA A 213 -14.01 -4.18 -21.50
N PHE A 214 -12.90 -4.81 -21.09
CA PHE A 214 -11.91 -5.35 -22.02
C PHE A 214 -12.44 -6.57 -22.76
N ASP A 215 -13.15 -7.48 -22.10
CA ASP A 215 -13.72 -8.68 -22.71
C ASP A 215 -14.71 -8.30 -23.82
N ASP A 216 -15.58 -7.31 -23.58
CA ASP A 216 -16.49 -6.76 -24.60
C ASP A 216 -15.72 -6.20 -25.80
N LEU A 217 -14.66 -5.42 -25.56
CA LEU A 217 -13.85 -4.85 -26.65
C LEU A 217 -13.08 -5.94 -27.40
N PHE A 218 -12.54 -6.93 -26.69
CA PHE A 218 -11.75 -8.02 -27.27
C PHE A 218 -12.58 -8.83 -28.27
N LEU A 219 -13.82 -9.18 -27.91
CA LEU A 219 -14.71 -9.93 -28.81
C LEU A 219 -15.01 -9.16 -30.09
N ILE A 220 -15.32 -7.87 -29.99
CA ILE A 220 -15.63 -7.03 -31.15
C ILE A 220 -14.38 -6.78 -32.01
N ALA A 221 -13.22 -6.60 -31.39
CA ALA A 221 -11.95 -6.40 -32.11
C ALA A 221 -11.54 -7.64 -32.94
N ALA A 222 -11.95 -8.84 -32.52
CA ALA A 222 -11.70 -10.08 -33.24
C ALA A 222 -12.79 -10.41 -34.29
N ASP A 223 -13.94 -9.75 -34.24
CA ASP A 223 -15.07 -10.00 -35.13
C ASP A 223 -14.99 -9.16 -36.41
N VAL A 224 -14.52 -9.78 -37.49
CA VAL A 224 -14.44 -9.17 -38.83
C VAL A 224 -15.81 -8.85 -39.45
N ALA A 225 -16.91 -9.35 -38.89
CA ALA A 225 -18.26 -9.04 -39.37
C ALA A 225 -18.82 -7.74 -38.78
N THR A 226 -18.23 -7.22 -37.70
CA THR A 226 -18.63 -5.95 -37.11
C THR A 226 -18.29 -4.81 -38.06
N HIS A 227 -19.25 -3.91 -38.29
CA HIS A 227 -19.05 -2.73 -39.12
C HIS A 227 -18.13 -1.72 -38.42
N ASP A 228 -17.19 -1.10 -39.13
CA ASP A 228 -16.18 -0.17 -38.58
C ASP A 228 -16.77 0.91 -37.67
N VAL A 229 -17.90 1.51 -38.07
CA VAL A 229 -18.64 2.52 -37.27
C VAL A 229 -19.06 1.99 -35.88
N GLU A 230 -19.47 0.74 -35.77
CA GLU A 230 -19.82 0.14 -34.48
C GLU A 230 -18.57 -0.16 -33.65
N PHE A 231 -17.52 -0.71 -34.26
CA PHE A 231 -16.23 -0.95 -33.61
C PHE A 231 -15.67 0.36 -33.02
N GLU A 232 -15.57 1.43 -33.81
CA GLU A 232 -15.06 2.73 -33.37
C GLU A 232 -15.89 3.31 -32.21
N LYS A 233 -17.22 3.18 -32.28
CA LYS A 233 -18.10 3.61 -31.18
C LYS A 233 -17.80 2.86 -29.88
N ARG A 234 -17.56 1.55 -29.94
CA ARG A 234 -17.25 0.70 -28.78
C ARG A 234 -15.84 0.99 -28.25
N PHE A 235 -14.88 1.20 -29.15
CA PHE A 235 -13.51 1.54 -28.81
C PHE A 235 -13.41 2.90 -28.10
N GLU A 236 -14.08 3.94 -28.61
CA GLU A 236 -14.12 5.25 -27.94
C GLU A 236 -14.83 5.19 -26.58
N ALA A 237 -15.90 4.39 -26.45
CA ALA A 237 -16.55 4.18 -25.16
C ALA A 237 -15.60 3.50 -24.15
N PHE A 238 -14.85 2.48 -24.57
CA PHE A 238 -13.84 1.83 -23.72
C PHE A 238 -12.73 2.80 -23.32
N LYS A 239 -12.25 3.62 -24.24
CA LYS A 239 -11.21 4.64 -23.97
C LYS A 239 -11.65 5.66 -22.94
N GLU A 240 -12.86 6.21 -23.06
CA GLU A 240 -13.39 7.17 -22.08
C GLU A 240 -13.67 6.51 -20.73
N LEU A 241 -14.10 5.24 -20.71
CA LEU A 241 -14.20 4.46 -19.47
C LEU A 241 -12.83 4.34 -18.79
N VAL A 242 -11.80 3.83 -19.48
CA VAL A 242 -10.44 3.67 -18.93
C VAL A 242 -9.90 4.98 -18.38
N LYS A 243 -10.10 6.09 -19.11
CA LYS A 243 -9.68 7.43 -18.68
C LYS A 243 -10.41 7.88 -17.42
N THR A 244 -11.73 7.73 -17.37
CA THR A 244 -12.55 8.11 -16.21
C THR A 244 -12.21 7.25 -14.99
N SER A 245 -12.11 5.93 -15.17
CA SER A 245 -11.74 4.98 -14.13
C SER A 245 -10.34 5.28 -13.61
N ARG A 246 -9.35 5.57 -14.47
CA ARG A 246 -8.00 5.98 -14.04
C ARG A 246 -8.03 7.25 -13.19
N GLN A 247 -8.78 8.28 -13.58
CA GLN A 247 -8.92 9.51 -12.79
C GLN A 247 -9.56 9.25 -11.42
N LYS A 248 -10.62 8.45 -11.40
CA LYS A 248 -11.28 8.00 -10.16
C LYS A 248 -10.29 7.27 -9.24
N TYR A 249 -9.51 6.34 -9.78
CA TYR A 249 -8.57 5.54 -9.00
C TYR A 249 -7.41 6.37 -8.46
N LEU A 250 -6.88 7.30 -9.26
CA LEU A 250 -5.90 8.28 -8.79
C LEU A 250 -6.44 9.07 -7.60
N ARG A 251 -7.73 9.44 -7.63
CA ARG A 251 -8.36 10.16 -6.53
C ARG A 251 -8.49 9.35 -5.26
N GLU A 252 -9.06 8.16 -5.36
CA GLU A 252 -9.24 7.26 -4.23
C GLU A 252 -7.90 6.88 -3.60
N THR A 253 -6.90 6.53 -4.41
CA THR A 253 -5.56 6.19 -3.90
C THR A 253 -4.87 7.38 -3.26
N SER A 254 -5.12 8.60 -3.75
CA SER A 254 -4.56 9.80 -3.09
C SER A 254 -5.20 10.06 -1.75
N LEU A 255 -6.53 9.89 -1.64
CA LEU A 255 -7.27 10.04 -0.38
C LEU A 255 -6.74 9.04 0.67
N SER A 256 -6.68 7.76 0.31
CA SER A 256 -6.14 6.71 1.17
C SER A 256 -4.70 7.00 1.60
N LEU A 257 -3.85 7.53 0.71
CA LEU A 257 -2.49 7.89 1.09
C LEU A 257 -2.45 9.05 2.09
N PHE A 258 -3.30 10.07 1.96
CA PHE A 258 -3.35 11.15 2.95
C PHE A 258 -3.82 10.64 4.31
N GLU A 259 -4.78 9.72 4.34
CA GLU A 259 -5.24 9.06 5.56
C GLU A 259 -4.11 8.27 6.21
N LEU A 260 -3.44 7.38 5.46
CA LEU A 260 -2.29 6.60 5.94
C LEU A 260 -1.13 7.47 6.41
N ALA A 261 -0.82 8.54 5.67
CA ALA A 261 0.23 9.49 6.04
C ALA A 261 -0.05 10.25 7.34
N SER A 262 -1.29 10.19 7.83
CA SER A 262 -1.67 10.76 9.13
C SER A 262 -1.44 9.80 10.29
N ASP A 263 -1.32 8.51 9.99
CA ASP A 263 -1.12 7.48 10.99
C ASP A 263 0.37 7.49 11.41
N PRO A 264 0.68 7.76 12.69
CA PRO A 264 2.05 7.68 13.19
C PRO A 264 2.65 6.28 13.10
N ALA A 265 1.83 5.24 12.99
CA ALA A 265 2.27 3.86 12.81
C ALA A 265 2.62 3.54 11.34
N TRP A 266 2.30 4.41 10.38
CA TRP A 266 2.57 4.15 8.96
C TRP A 266 4.06 4.24 8.64
N GLN A 267 4.62 3.12 8.23
CA GLN A 267 6.06 2.98 7.90
C GLN A 267 6.38 3.33 6.44
N GLY A 268 5.36 3.63 5.63
CA GLY A 268 5.46 3.84 4.19
C GLY A 268 4.77 2.74 3.38
N ASP A 269 4.87 2.84 2.05
CA ASP A 269 4.37 1.82 1.12
C ASP A 269 5.51 0.90 0.63
N GLY A 270 5.15 -0.33 0.26
CA GLY A 270 6.11 -1.26 -0.35
C GLY A 270 6.50 -0.90 -1.78
N TYR A 271 5.74 -0.05 -2.44
CA TYR A 271 6.03 0.45 -3.79
C TYR A 271 5.37 1.79 -4.06
N ALA A 272 5.88 2.50 -5.08
CA ALA A 272 5.31 3.77 -5.48
C ALA A 272 3.92 3.58 -6.13
N LYS A 273 2.88 4.10 -5.47
CA LYS A 273 1.51 4.15 -6.00
C LYS A 273 1.33 5.24 -7.07
N PHE A 274 2.26 6.19 -7.14
CA PHE A 274 2.28 7.30 -8.09
C PHE A 274 3.63 7.39 -8.79
N GLN A 275 3.66 8.01 -9.96
CA GLN A 275 4.90 8.24 -10.70
C GLN A 275 5.76 9.31 -10.01
N ASP A 276 7.07 9.20 -10.16
CA ASP A 276 8.01 10.23 -9.70
C ASP A 276 7.67 11.59 -10.31
N GLY A 277 7.74 12.63 -9.48
CA GLY A 277 7.33 14.00 -9.79
C GLY A 277 5.84 14.27 -9.67
N THR A 278 5.01 13.28 -9.33
CA THR A 278 3.60 13.53 -8.99
C THR A 278 3.53 14.40 -7.72
N SER A 279 2.67 15.42 -7.75
CA SER A 279 2.30 16.21 -6.57
C SER A 279 0.84 15.99 -6.19
N LEU A 280 0.57 15.78 -4.91
CA LEU A 280 -0.76 15.69 -4.35
C LEU A 280 -0.96 16.86 -3.38
N SER A 281 -1.91 17.73 -3.66
CA SER A 281 -2.26 18.83 -2.76
C SER A 281 -3.57 18.54 -2.04
N ASN A 282 -3.59 18.67 -0.71
CA ASN A 282 -4.83 18.81 0.04
C ASN A 282 -5.10 20.31 0.24
N THR A 283 -6.08 20.84 -0.49
CA THR A 283 -6.41 22.27 -0.44
C THR A 283 -7.06 22.72 0.86
N VAL A 284 -7.62 21.79 1.65
CA VAL A 284 -8.25 22.12 2.94
C VAL A 284 -7.19 22.31 4.00
N THR A 285 -6.24 21.37 4.10
CA THR A 285 -5.16 21.46 5.08
C THR A 285 -3.94 22.24 4.59
N ASN A 286 -3.97 22.69 3.33
CA ASN A 286 -2.85 23.33 2.66
C ASN A 286 -1.55 22.49 2.71
N ARG A 287 -1.69 21.16 2.67
CA ARG A 287 -0.56 20.24 2.62
C ARG A 287 -0.30 19.80 1.19
N CYS A 288 0.96 19.61 0.84
CA CYS A 288 1.35 19.08 -0.45
C CYS A 288 2.33 17.92 -0.24
N ILE A 289 2.04 16.76 -0.82
CA ILE A 289 2.93 15.60 -0.89
C ILE A 289 3.51 15.56 -2.28
N VAL A 290 4.82 15.42 -2.41
CA VAL A 290 5.49 15.19 -3.70
C VAL A 290 6.20 13.85 -3.68
N PHE A 291 6.09 13.12 -4.78
CA PHE A 291 6.82 11.88 -4.96
C PHE A 291 8.15 12.16 -5.64
N ARG A 292 9.24 11.79 -4.97
CA ARG A 292 10.58 11.92 -5.51
C ARG A 292 11.37 10.67 -5.13
N ASP A 293 12.05 10.08 -6.12
CA ASP A 293 12.82 8.86 -5.96
C ASP A 293 11.99 7.72 -5.36
N LYS A 294 10.75 7.57 -5.85
CA LYS A 294 9.73 6.59 -5.43
C LYS A 294 9.28 6.70 -3.99
N LYS A 295 9.61 7.81 -3.31
CA LYS A 295 9.25 8.07 -1.91
C LYS A 295 8.37 9.31 -1.81
N PRO A 296 7.38 9.32 -0.91
CA PRO A 296 6.57 10.49 -0.66
C PRO A 296 7.25 11.47 0.31
N TRP A 297 7.18 12.76 -0.01
CA TRP A 297 7.75 13.85 0.77
C TRP A 297 6.68 14.90 1.05
N LEU A 298 6.56 15.33 2.30
CA LEU A 298 5.73 16.46 2.68
C LEU A 298 6.46 17.77 2.35
N ILE A 299 5.81 18.66 1.59
CA ILE A 299 6.26 20.04 1.40
C ILE A 299 5.74 20.88 2.55
N VAL A 300 6.66 21.46 3.32
CA VAL A 300 6.35 22.41 4.39
C VAL A 300 6.92 23.79 4.01
N PRO A 301 6.12 24.86 4.09
CA PRO A 301 6.63 26.22 3.95
C PRO A 301 7.66 26.53 5.05
N ASP A 302 8.83 27.04 4.67
CA ASP A 302 9.97 27.30 5.58
C ASP A 302 10.41 28.78 5.51
N GLY A 303 9.41 29.68 5.51
CA GLY A 303 9.62 31.12 5.41
C GLY A 303 9.87 31.62 3.98
N TYR A 304 10.58 32.74 3.88
CA TYR A 304 10.88 33.42 2.62
C TYR A 304 12.38 33.73 2.52
N THR A 305 12.88 33.77 1.29
CA THR A 305 14.20 34.29 0.91
C THR A 305 14.21 35.82 0.93
N GLU A 306 15.40 36.44 0.92
CA GLU A 306 15.55 37.90 0.90
C GLU A 306 14.91 38.55 -0.34
N ASP A 307 14.82 37.83 -1.46
CA ASP A 307 14.13 38.25 -2.68
C ASP A 307 12.63 37.90 -2.69
N GLY A 308 12.07 37.46 -1.56
CA GLY A 308 10.64 37.24 -1.38
C GLY A 308 10.10 35.92 -1.94
N ARG A 309 10.95 34.99 -2.37
CA ARG A 309 10.51 33.64 -2.78
C ARG A 309 10.28 32.75 -1.57
N SER A 310 9.22 31.94 -1.60
CA SER A 310 8.96 30.96 -0.53
C SER A 310 10.10 29.94 -0.46
N LYS A 311 10.65 29.76 0.74
CA LYS A 311 11.51 28.61 1.04
C LYS A 311 10.59 27.42 1.32
N ILE A 312 10.92 26.27 0.76
CA ILE A 312 10.21 25.02 1.02
C ILE A 312 11.19 24.02 1.62
N ARG A 313 10.71 23.27 2.58
CA ARG A 313 11.44 22.14 3.17
C ARG A 313 10.71 20.86 2.81
N LEU A 314 11.48 19.87 2.35
CA LEU A 314 10.96 18.53 2.07
C LEU A 314 11.22 17.65 3.28
N ILE A 315 10.15 17.10 3.84
CA ILE A 315 10.21 16.24 5.01
C ILE A 315 9.79 14.84 4.56
N PRO A 316 10.59 13.78 4.79
CA PRO A 316 10.16 12.42 4.49
C PRO A 316 8.85 12.13 5.22
N LEU A 317 7.85 11.61 4.51
CA LEU A 317 6.51 11.48 5.05
C LEU A 317 6.44 10.48 6.23
N ASN A 318 7.38 9.53 6.29
CA ASN A 318 7.53 8.55 7.37
C ASN A 318 8.42 9.04 8.54
N SER A 319 8.79 10.32 8.57
CA SER A 319 9.59 10.87 9.68
C SER A 319 8.71 11.29 10.86
N PRO A 320 9.23 11.25 12.10
CA PRO A 320 8.50 11.76 13.27
C PRO A 320 8.08 13.24 13.14
N GLU A 321 8.87 14.02 12.39
CA GLU A 321 8.57 15.42 12.12
C GLU A 321 7.32 15.60 11.26
N ALA A 322 7.13 14.76 10.24
CA ALA A 322 5.94 14.80 9.41
C ALA A 322 4.68 14.52 10.25
N GLN A 323 4.73 13.51 11.13
CA GLN A 323 3.60 13.03 11.94
C GLN A 323 3.01 14.11 12.87
N GLY A 324 3.85 14.95 13.48
CA GLY A 324 3.40 16.04 14.35
C GLY A 324 2.67 17.17 13.61
N GLN A 325 2.74 17.20 12.28
CA GLN A 325 2.10 18.22 11.46
C GLN A 325 0.78 17.76 10.86
N VAL A 326 0.25 16.57 11.20
CA VAL A 326 -0.90 15.95 10.52
C VAL A 326 -2.17 15.85 11.38
N SER A 327 -3.21 16.58 10.99
CA SER A 327 -4.61 16.34 11.40
C SER A 327 -5.52 16.62 10.19
N PHE A 328 -6.59 15.85 10.02
CA PHE A 328 -7.49 16.00 8.88
C PHE A 328 -8.95 15.81 9.26
N GLU A 329 -9.76 16.79 8.86
CA GLU A 329 -11.17 16.63 8.56
C GLU A 329 -11.38 17.35 7.21
N GLN A 330 -12.06 16.73 6.23
CA GLN A 330 -12.59 17.39 5.00
C GLN A 330 -11.70 17.44 3.72
N PRO A 331 -12.27 17.77 2.51
CA PRO A 331 -11.96 17.11 1.24
C PRO A 331 -10.69 17.58 0.48
N ILE A 332 -10.20 16.70 -0.39
CA ILE A 332 -8.93 16.81 -1.12
C ILE A 332 -9.15 17.22 -2.60
N LYS A 333 -8.30 18.09 -3.14
CA LYS A 333 -8.30 18.50 -4.56
C LYS A 333 -7.02 18.07 -5.25
N LEU A 334 -7.13 17.18 -6.22
CA LEU A 334 -5.98 16.64 -6.95
C LEU A 334 -5.51 17.59 -8.03
N ILE A 335 -4.20 17.80 -8.07
CA ILE A 335 -3.53 18.53 -9.14
C ILE A 335 -2.33 17.68 -9.54
N GLY A 336 -2.57 16.70 -10.40
CA GLY A 336 -1.50 15.96 -11.07
C GLY A 336 -1.32 16.51 -12.47
N VAL A 337 -0.19 17.15 -12.75
CA VAL A 337 0.27 17.37 -14.14
C VAL A 337 1.33 16.29 -14.41
N PRO A 338 1.10 15.36 -15.35
CA PRO A 338 2.10 14.38 -15.77
C PRO A 338 3.44 15.04 -16.18
N LEU A 339 4.57 14.42 -15.85
CA LEU A 339 5.91 14.99 -16.06
C LEU A 339 6.25 15.21 -17.55
N ASP A 340 5.70 14.38 -18.43
CA ASP A 340 5.76 14.51 -19.89
C ASP A 340 4.98 15.73 -20.40
N GLN A 341 3.88 16.08 -19.73
CA GLN A 341 3.18 17.34 -19.99
C GLN A 341 3.98 18.54 -19.46
N LEU A 342 4.71 18.39 -18.35
CA LEU A 342 5.65 19.43 -17.86
C LEU A 342 6.86 19.64 -18.79
N ALA A 343 7.13 18.71 -19.72
CA ALA A 343 8.20 18.90 -20.71
C ALA A 343 7.81 19.90 -21.81
N THR A 344 6.51 20.02 -22.13
CA THR A 344 6.01 20.96 -23.14
C THR A 344 5.90 22.38 -22.57
N PRO A 345 6.10 23.43 -23.39
CA PRO A 345 5.88 24.81 -22.95
C PRO A 345 4.48 25.02 -22.36
N GLU A 346 3.47 24.36 -22.91
CA GLU A 346 2.08 24.43 -22.49
C GLU A 346 1.84 23.81 -21.12
N GLY A 347 2.41 22.63 -20.82
CA GLY A 347 2.26 22.06 -19.49
C GLY A 347 3.15 22.73 -18.45
N ARG A 348 4.30 23.32 -18.82
CA ARG A 348 5.02 24.25 -17.93
C ARG A 348 4.17 25.46 -17.59
N GLN A 349 3.53 26.06 -18.58
CA GLN A 349 2.67 27.23 -18.39
C GLN A 349 1.42 26.87 -17.58
N ALA A 350 0.80 25.71 -17.82
CA ALA A 350 -0.35 25.24 -17.06
C ALA A 350 0.02 24.93 -15.60
N ASN A 351 1.17 24.29 -15.34
CA ASN A 351 1.65 24.04 -13.99
C ASN A 351 2.07 25.34 -13.28
N GLN A 352 2.77 26.25 -13.96
CA GLN A 352 3.17 27.54 -13.41
C GLN A 352 1.95 28.43 -13.12
N LYS A 353 0.94 28.43 -13.99
CA LYS A 353 -0.35 29.07 -13.74
C LYS A 353 -1.05 28.44 -12.54
N THR A 354 -1.10 27.11 -12.43
CA THR A 354 -1.73 26.42 -11.31
C THR A 354 -1.00 26.71 -9.99
N LEU A 355 0.33 26.70 -9.98
CA LEU A 355 1.15 27.07 -8.83
C LEU A 355 0.97 28.56 -8.46
N SER A 356 0.89 29.46 -9.44
CA SER A 356 0.62 30.89 -9.23
C SER A 356 -0.78 31.12 -8.66
N ASP A 357 -1.80 30.53 -9.27
CA ASP A 357 -3.19 30.61 -8.82
C ASP A 357 -3.34 30.07 -7.39
N ASN A 358 -2.63 28.98 -7.07
CA ASN A 358 -2.57 28.43 -5.72
C ASN A 358 -1.83 29.37 -4.76
N ALA A 359 -0.69 29.95 -5.17
CA ALA A 359 0.05 30.90 -4.36
C ALA A 359 -0.78 32.17 -4.08
N ASP A 360 -1.52 32.67 -5.06
CA ASP A 360 -2.40 33.83 -4.89
C ASP A 360 -3.63 33.50 -4.03
N LYS A 361 -4.18 32.29 -4.17
CA LYS A 361 -5.22 31.80 -3.28
C LYS A 361 -4.72 31.69 -1.84
N LEU A 362 -3.48 31.22 -1.63
CA LEU A 362 -2.84 31.20 -0.32
C LEU A 362 -2.60 32.59 0.26
N ARG A 363 -2.16 33.54 -0.58
CA ARG A 363 -2.05 34.96 -0.18
C ARG A 363 -3.40 35.54 0.23
N SER A 364 -4.49 35.17 -0.44
CA SER A 364 -5.83 35.68 -0.11
C SER A 364 -6.34 35.16 1.24
N ILE A 365 -6.06 33.88 1.56
CA ILE A 365 -6.47 33.23 2.82
C ILE A 365 -5.65 33.78 4.00
N VAL A 366 -4.34 33.95 3.84
CA VAL A 366 -3.48 34.57 4.88
C VAL A 366 -3.88 36.04 5.13
N ARG A 367 -4.32 36.76 4.11
CA ARG A 367 -4.84 38.14 4.25
C ARG A 367 -6.18 38.16 4.99
N SER A 368 -7.07 37.19 4.79
CA SER A 368 -8.31 37.11 5.57
C SER A 368 -8.04 36.78 7.04
N ASP A 369 -7.13 35.86 7.35
CA ASP A 369 -6.80 35.52 8.74
C ASP A 369 -6.13 36.65 9.51
N ARG A 370 -5.25 37.44 8.86
CA ARG A 370 -4.68 38.65 9.47
C ARG A 370 -5.74 39.71 9.78
N ARG A 371 -6.78 39.84 8.94
CA ARG A 371 -7.89 40.77 9.21
C ARG A 371 -8.75 40.28 10.37
N THR A 372 -8.98 38.97 10.48
CA THR A 372 -9.68 38.36 11.62
C THR A 372 -8.86 38.57 12.90
N ALA A 373 -7.56 38.28 12.91
CA ALA A 373 -6.69 38.48 14.07
C ALA A 373 -6.58 39.96 14.51
N GLN A 374 -6.56 40.91 13.57
CA GLN A 374 -6.58 42.35 13.88
C GLN A 374 -7.94 42.82 14.42
N GLY A 375 -9.05 42.25 13.95
CA GLY A 375 -10.39 42.52 14.51
C GLY A 375 -10.54 42.05 15.96
N TRP A 376 -9.97 40.89 16.30
CA TRP A 376 -9.95 40.37 17.67
C TRP A 376 -9.02 41.16 18.61
N ALA A 377 -7.92 41.73 18.08
CA ALA A 377 -7.03 42.60 18.85
C ALA A 377 -7.67 43.96 19.19
N GLN A 378 -8.54 44.50 18.33
CA GLN A 378 -9.27 45.75 18.60
C GLN A 378 -10.42 45.58 19.61
N LEU A 379 -11.00 44.38 19.72
CA LEU A 379 -12.08 44.10 20.69
C LEU A 379 -11.60 43.90 22.15
N LYS A 380 -10.30 43.70 22.39
CA LYS A 380 -9.74 43.49 23.76
C LYS A 380 -9.33 44.77 24.50
N VAL A 381 -9.50 45.96 23.92
CA VAL A 381 -9.01 47.23 24.52
C VAL A 381 -10.10 48.09 25.19
N ARG A 382 -11.34 47.60 25.34
CA ARG A 382 -12.39 48.35 26.06
C ARG A 382 -13.14 47.52 27.09
N ASN A 383 -12.63 47.51 28.32
CA ASN A 383 -13.48 47.58 29.52
C ASN A 383 -12.68 47.98 30.78
N PRO A 384 -12.97 49.12 31.43
CA PRO A 384 -12.40 49.47 32.73
C PRO A 384 -13.32 49.05 33.88
N LEU A 385 -12.73 48.37 34.87
CA LEU A 385 -13.32 48.08 36.18
C LEU A 385 -13.54 49.38 36.97
N ARG A 386 -14.76 49.60 37.48
CA ARG A 386 -15.07 50.58 38.51
C ARG A 386 -15.27 49.89 39.86
N SER A 387 -14.44 50.30 40.82
CA SER A 387 -14.50 49.98 42.24
C SER A 387 -15.73 50.57 42.95
N ARG A 388 -16.29 49.86 43.94
CA ARG A 388 -16.94 50.49 45.10
C ARG A 388 -16.66 49.72 46.39
N ARG A 389 -16.21 50.47 47.38
CA ARG A 389 -15.85 50.12 48.77
C ARG A 389 -17.10 49.95 49.65
N SER A 390 -16.98 49.10 50.68
CA SER A 390 -17.32 49.31 52.12
C SER A 390 -17.79 47.97 52.72
N GLY A 391 -17.37 47.47 53.88
CA GLY A 391 -16.44 47.93 54.89
C GLY A 391 -16.46 46.94 56.08
N ASN A 392 -15.40 47.00 56.90
CA ASN A 392 -15.40 46.79 58.37
C ASN A 392 -16.05 45.54 59.00
N LYS A 393 -15.23 44.62 59.55
CA LYS A 393 -14.86 44.55 61.00
C LYS A 393 -14.10 43.25 61.36
N ARG A 394 -12.83 43.44 61.71
CA ARG A 394 -12.01 42.92 62.84
C ARG A 394 -12.07 41.44 63.36
N PRO A 395 -10.99 40.99 64.03
CA PRO A 395 -10.54 39.59 64.05
C PRO A 395 -10.56 38.92 65.43
N ASN A 396 -10.38 37.59 65.45
CA ASN A 396 -9.76 36.84 66.56
C ASN A 396 -9.18 35.54 65.98
N ARG A 397 -7.85 35.37 65.90
CA ARG A 397 -6.92 34.85 66.93
C ARG A 397 -7.25 33.43 67.44
N LYS A 398 -6.40 32.50 66.96
CA LYS A 398 -5.54 31.55 67.70
C LYS A 398 -5.90 30.07 67.71
N ALA A 399 -4.78 29.33 67.64
CA ALA A 399 -4.49 27.93 67.96
C ALA A 399 -4.85 26.93 66.87
#